data_AF-A0A358E206-F1
#
_entry.id   AF-A0A358E206-F1
#
_cell.length_a   1.000
_cell.length_b   1.000
_cell.length_c   1.000
_cell.angle_alpha   90.00
_cell.angle_beta   90.00
_cell.angle_gamma   90.00
#
_symmetry.space_group_name_H-M   'P 1'
#
loop_
_entity.id
_entity.type
_entity.pdbx_description
1 polymer ?
#
loop_
_entity_poly.entity_id
_entity_poly.type
_entity_poly.pdbx_seq_one_letter_code
_entity_poly.pdbx_strand_id
1 'polypeptide(L)'
;MLKINRENLRNSHETPWLILDLVMLGVLFVNLAWLIFDALYATDFIYAQINTYFPALVNAYDPIHHNFLLVDLVFIGIFLTEFCFRWAVAIARKEHLRWYFFPFLHWYDLVGLIPLGATRLFRFLRIFSILHRLHKFKIIDLNQTAIFRFFAFYYDVFVEELSDRIVVKVLSDAQKDIAAGSPLVDDITHNVLAPRRPVITQWLAGVVNHLGQSISSQEHGQVIREHVRKSVGKAVRSNAQVSTLNYLPVIGKTIENTLEESVTDIVTMSLVNLLSDLDAQRIDHFMSVGMHDYTPTADALDKEVLDVINECLELVKSHVAQQRWKSQLMEKESAVPSSTPPRAPKPTPPAK
;
A
#
# COMPACT_ATOMS: atom_id res chain seq x y z
N MET A 1 -7.68 3.97 -32.95
CA MET A 1 -8.85 4.24 -33.82
C MET A 1 -10.05 4.43 -32.92
N LEU A 2 -10.76 5.55 -33.04
CA LEU A 2 -11.98 5.84 -32.28
C LEU A 2 -13.07 4.83 -32.71
N LYS A 3 -13.43 3.88 -31.83
CA LYS A 3 -14.57 2.99 -32.08
C LYS A 3 -15.86 3.74 -31.74
N ILE A 4 -16.55 4.22 -32.76
CA ILE A 4 -17.86 4.88 -32.61
C ILE A 4 -18.93 3.78 -32.56
N ASN A 5 -19.60 3.62 -31.41
CA ASN A 5 -20.65 2.62 -31.26
C ASN A 5 -22.00 3.18 -31.75
N ARG A 6 -22.38 2.81 -32.98
CA ARG A 6 -23.60 3.29 -33.67
C ARG A 6 -24.92 2.74 -33.10
N GLU A 7 -24.89 1.62 -32.37
CA GLU A 7 -26.12 0.98 -31.85
C GLU A 7 -26.69 1.70 -30.61
N ASN A 8 -25.82 2.24 -29.75
CA ASN A 8 -26.26 3.04 -28.59
C ASN A 8 -26.83 4.41 -28.97
N LEU A 9 -26.46 4.94 -30.13
CA LEU A 9 -26.99 6.19 -30.69
C LEU A 9 -28.48 6.12 -31.03
N ARG A 10 -29.01 4.94 -31.34
CA ARG A 10 -30.38 4.75 -31.86
C ARG A 10 -31.42 4.39 -30.79
N ASN A 11 -31.00 3.87 -29.64
CA ASN A 11 -31.89 3.35 -28.60
C ASN A 11 -32.03 4.25 -27.36
N SER A 12 -31.21 5.30 -27.25
CA SER A 12 -31.20 6.17 -26.07
C SER A 12 -32.17 7.33 -26.29
N HIS A 13 -33.11 7.58 -25.36
CA HIS A 13 -34.00 8.77 -25.32
C HIS A 13 -33.22 10.12 -25.17
N GLU A 14 -31.91 10.09 -25.40
CA GLU A 14 -30.95 11.19 -25.25
C GLU A 14 -30.41 11.68 -26.61
N THR A 15 -30.93 11.19 -27.73
CA THR A 15 -30.57 11.67 -29.08
C THR A 15 -30.59 13.21 -29.23
N PRO A 16 -31.57 13.98 -28.70
CA PRO A 16 -31.52 15.44 -28.78
C PRO A 16 -30.37 16.04 -27.97
N TRP A 17 -30.01 15.45 -26.83
CA TRP A 17 -28.85 15.87 -26.03
C TRP A 17 -27.53 15.59 -26.74
N LEU A 18 -27.46 14.47 -27.45
CA LEU A 18 -26.30 14.10 -28.25
C LEU A 18 -26.11 15.05 -29.44
N ILE A 19 -27.19 15.42 -30.13
CA ILE A 19 -27.13 16.41 -31.22
C ILE A 19 -26.67 17.76 -30.68
N LEU A 20 -27.21 18.19 -29.53
CA LEU A 20 -26.75 19.40 -28.85
C LEU A 20 -25.26 19.31 -28.53
N ASP A 21 -24.78 18.23 -27.93
CA ASP A 21 -23.35 17.99 -27.64
C ASP A 21 -22.49 18.06 -28.90
N LEU A 22 -22.94 17.47 -30.02
CA LEU A 22 -22.21 17.49 -31.29
C LEU A 22 -22.14 18.89 -31.90
N VAL A 23 -23.25 19.65 -31.87
CA VAL A 23 -23.30 21.04 -32.32
C VAL A 23 -22.37 21.89 -31.46
N MET A 24 -22.45 21.76 -30.14
CA MET A 24 -21.60 22.49 -29.20
C MET A 24 -20.13 22.16 -29.39
N LEU A 25 -19.80 20.89 -29.67
CA LEU A 25 -18.44 20.48 -30.02
C LEU A 25 -17.98 21.15 -31.33
N GLY A 26 -18.82 21.19 -32.37
CA GLY A 26 -18.52 21.87 -33.63
C GLY A 26 -18.28 23.36 -33.43
N VAL A 27 -19.16 24.04 -32.68
CA VAL A 27 -19.01 25.45 -32.32
C VAL A 27 -17.71 25.68 -31.55
N LEU A 28 -17.36 24.77 -30.63
CA LEU A 28 -16.10 24.84 -29.89
C LEU A 28 -14.88 24.68 -30.80
N PHE A 29 -14.91 23.76 -31.76
CA PHE A 29 -13.82 23.59 -32.72
C PHE A 29 -13.63 24.84 -33.57
N VAL A 30 -14.72 25.45 -34.04
CA VAL A 30 -14.66 26.72 -34.79
C VAL A 30 -14.11 27.84 -33.92
N ASN A 31 -14.59 28.00 -32.69
CA ASN A 31 -14.07 29.01 -31.76
C ASN A 31 -12.57 28.83 -31.50
N LEU A 32 -12.12 27.58 -31.29
CA LEU A 32 -10.73 27.28 -31.03
C LEU A 32 -9.84 27.51 -32.26
N ALA A 33 -10.27 27.07 -33.44
CA ALA A 33 -9.55 27.30 -34.68
C ALA A 33 -9.40 28.80 -34.97
N TRP A 34 -10.47 29.58 -34.75
CA TRP A 34 -10.44 31.02 -34.90
C TRP A 34 -9.52 31.68 -33.87
N LEU A 35 -9.52 31.22 -32.62
CA LEU A 35 -8.59 31.70 -31.60
C LEU A 35 -7.13 31.44 -31.96
N ILE A 36 -6.81 30.24 -32.44
CA ILE A 36 -5.46 29.89 -32.89
C ILE A 36 -5.06 30.77 -34.08
N PHE A 37 -5.96 30.96 -35.04
CA PHE A 37 -5.72 31.86 -36.16
C PHE A 37 -5.48 33.30 -35.71
N ASP A 38 -6.30 33.83 -34.80
CA ASP A 38 -6.16 35.19 -34.26
C ASP A 38 -4.84 35.37 -33.49
N ALA A 39 -4.44 34.36 -32.71
CA ALA A 39 -3.16 34.34 -32.01
C ALA A 39 -1.96 34.30 -32.97
N LEU A 40 -2.06 33.53 -34.06
CA LEU A 40 -1.05 33.51 -35.11
C LEU A 40 -1.02 34.85 -35.87
N TYR A 41 -2.17 35.43 -36.20
CA TYR A 41 -2.29 36.72 -36.87
C TYR A 41 -1.68 37.85 -36.06
N ALA A 42 -1.84 37.83 -34.73
CA ALA A 42 -1.22 38.80 -33.81
C ALA A 42 0.32 38.71 -33.75
N THR A 43 0.93 37.68 -34.34
CA THR A 43 2.39 37.54 -34.39
C THR A 43 2.97 38.35 -35.54
N ASP A 44 3.88 39.30 -35.25
CA ASP A 44 4.45 40.24 -36.22
C ASP A 44 4.98 39.58 -37.49
N PHE A 45 5.66 38.43 -37.34
CA PHE A 45 6.19 37.67 -38.47
C PHE A 45 5.08 37.18 -39.41
N ILE A 46 4.02 36.59 -38.84
CA ILE A 46 2.89 36.04 -39.60
C ILE A 46 2.10 37.18 -40.25
N TYR A 47 1.83 38.24 -39.50
CA TYR A 47 1.18 39.45 -40.01
C TYR A 47 1.90 40.01 -41.23
N ALA A 48 3.23 40.18 -41.15
CA ALA A 48 4.04 40.70 -42.27
C ALA A 48 3.97 39.81 -43.52
N GLN A 49 3.98 38.49 -43.36
CA GLN A 49 3.81 37.56 -44.47
C GLN A 49 2.42 37.68 -45.11
N ILE A 50 1.36 37.71 -44.30
CA ILE A 50 -0.02 37.84 -44.78
C ILE A 50 -0.23 39.19 -45.49
N ASN A 51 0.30 40.28 -44.94
CA ASN A 51 0.21 41.61 -45.56
C ASN A 51 0.93 41.68 -46.92
N THR A 52 2.04 40.95 -47.06
CA THR A 52 2.82 40.92 -48.31
C THR A 52 2.13 40.12 -49.41
N TYR A 53 1.59 38.94 -49.10
CA TYR A 53 0.99 38.06 -50.10
C TYR A 53 -0.53 38.24 -50.27
N PHE A 54 -1.23 38.67 -49.22
CA PHE A 54 -2.69 38.79 -49.16
C PHE A 54 -3.17 40.08 -48.45
N PRO A 55 -2.82 41.28 -48.98
CA PRO A 55 -3.20 42.56 -48.34
C PRO A 55 -4.72 42.77 -48.25
N ALA A 56 -5.49 42.19 -49.18
CA ALA A 56 -6.96 42.22 -49.14
C ALA A 56 -7.53 41.48 -47.91
N LEU A 57 -6.84 40.43 -47.43
CA LEU A 57 -7.23 39.68 -46.25
C LEU A 57 -6.98 40.50 -44.98
N VAL A 58 -5.84 41.20 -44.91
CA VAL A 58 -5.51 42.12 -43.81
C VAL A 58 -6.59 43.20 -43.69
N ASN A 59 -6.89 43.90 -44.79
CA ASN A 59 -7.92 44.95 -44.78
C ASN A 59 -9.31 44.46 -44.33
N ALA A 60 -9.64 43.19 -44.61
CA ALA A 60 -10.90 42.59 -44.19
C ALA A 60 -10.88 42.10 -42.73
N TYR A 61 -9.75 41.59 -42.25
CA TYR A 61 -9.63 40.94 -40.94
C TYR A 61 -9.19 41.88 -39.82
N ASP A 62 -8.45 42.95 -40.10
CA ASP A 62 -7.94 43.88 -39.09
C ASP A 62 -9.02 44.49 -38.18
N PRO A 63 -10.20 44.91 -38.71
CA PRO A 63 -11.30 45.38 -37.87
C PRO A 63 -11.88 44.30 -36.94
N ILE A 64 -11.84 43.04 -37.39
CA ILE A 64 -12.31 41.87 -36.62
C ILE A 64 -11.30 41.53 -35.53
N HIS A 65 -10.01 41.54 -35.85
CA HIS A 65 -8.93 41.30 -34.90
C HIS A 65 -8.96 42.31 -33.75
N HIS A 66 -9.11 43.60 -34.06
CA HIS A 66 -9.18 44.65 -33.03
C HIS A 66 -10.38 44.46 -32.08
N ASN A 67 -11.48 43.91 -32.59
CA ASN A 67 -12.71 43.67 -31.85
C ASN A 67 -12.92 42.17 -31.53
N PHE A 68 -11.85 41.38 -31.49
CA PHE A 68 -11.96 39.93 -31.34
C PHE A 68 -12.65 39.51 -30.03
N LEU A 69 -12.55 40.36 -29.00
CA LEU A 69 -13.28 40.18 -27.74
C LEU A 69 -14.81 40.10 -27.95
N LEU A 70 -15.37 40.91 -28.85
CA LEU A 70 -16.81 40.89 -29.16
C LEU A 70 -17.21 39.60 -29.86
N VAL A 71 -16.41 39.15 -30.83
CA VAL A 71 -16.62 37.88 -31.53
C VAL A 71 -16.59 36.72 -30.53
N ASP A 72 -15.62 36.73 -29.63
CA ASP A 72 -15.50 35.73 -28.59
C ASP A 72 -16.65 35.77 -27.57
N LEU A 73 -17.15 36.95 -27.24
CA LEU A 73 -18.31 37.10 -26.35
C LEU A 73 -19.57 36.45 -26.95
N VAL A 74 -19.72 36.44 -28.27
CA VAL A 74 -20.82 35.70 -28.94
C VAL A 74 -20.70 34.20 -28.67
N PHE A 75 -19.51 33.63 -28.83
CA PHE A 75 -19.28 32.22 -28.51
C PHE A 75 -19.54 31.94 -27.04
N ILE A 76 -19.03 32.77 -26.12
CA ILE A 76 -19.30 32.67 -24.67
C ILE A 76 -20.80 32.72 -24.40
N GLY A 77 -21.56 33.59 -25.09
CA GLY A 77 -23.01 33.69 -24.98
C GLY A 77 -23.71 32.39 -25.39
N ILE A 78 -23.27 31.74 -26.47
CA ILE A 78 -23.78 30.44 -26.91
C ILE A 78 -23.53 29.37 -25.84
N PHE A 79 -22.29 29.26 -25.34
CA PHE A 79 -21.93 28.28 -24.31
C PHE A 79 -22.63 28.54 -22.97
N LEU A 80 -22.78 29.81 -22.57
CA LEU A 80 -23.47 30.17 -21.34
C LEU A 80 -24.97 29.84 -21.44
N THR A 81 -25.58 30.12 -22.58
CA THR A 81 -27.00 29.84 -22.82
C THR A 81 -27.26 28.34 -22.77
N GLU A 82 -26.39 27.55 -23.40
CA GLU A 82 -26.46 26.10 -23.34
C GLU A 82 -26.29 25.56 -21.91
N PHE A 83 -25.32 26.08 -21.15
CA PHE A 83 -25.12 25.73 -19.75
C PHE A 83 -26.36 26.04 -18.90
N CYS A 84 -26.92 27.25 -19.04
CA CYS A 84 -28.13 27.67 -18.35
C CYS A 84 -29.33 26.80 -18.73
N PHE A 85 -29.46 26.42 -20.01
CA PHE A 85 -30.51 25.52 -20.48
C PHE A 85 -30.39 24.15 -19.82
N ARG A 86 -29.18 23.55 -19.79
CA ARG A 86 -28.95 22.27 -19.09
C ARG A 86 -29.26 22.37 -17.61
N TRP A 87 -28.84 23.45 -16.99
CA TRP A 87 -29.07 23.68 -15.57
C TRP A 87 -30.56 23.76 -15.26
N ALA A 88 -31.34 24.49 -16.07
CA ALA A 88 -32.79 24.57 -15.95
C ALA A 88 -33.45 23.20 -16.10
N VAL A 89 -33.00 22.37 -17.06
CA VAL A 89 -33.52 21.01 -17.22
C VAL A 89 -33.15 20.12 -16.04
N ALA A 90 -31.93 20.18 -15.53
CA ALA A 90 -31.49 19.39 -14.38
C ALA A 90 -32.29 19.71 -13.11
N ILE A 91 -32.67 21.00 -12.93
CA ILE A 91 -33.58 21.43 -11.87
C ILE A 91 -34.98 20.83 -12.09
N ALA A 92 -35.53 20.93 -13.31
CA ALA A 92 -36.85 20.39 -13.64
C ALA A 92 -36.94 18.87 -13.46
N ARG A 93 -35.86 18.14 -13.80
CA ARG A 93 -35.76 16.67 -13.67
C ARG A 93 -35.36 16.19 -12.28
N LYS A 94 -35.03 17.11 -11.34
CA LYS A 94 -34.54 16.80 -9.99
C LYS A 94 -33.36 15.82 -9.98
N GLU A 95 -32.43 15.99 -10.93
CA GLU A 95 -31.25 15.10 -11.06
C GLU A 95 -30.30 15.21 -9.86
N HIS A 96 -30.34 16.34 -9.15
CA HIS A 96 -29.51 16.58 -7.98
C HIS A 96 -30.36 16.99 -6.78
N LEU A 97 -29.89 16.65 -5.58
CA LEU A 97 -30.53 16.97 -4.30
C LEU A 97 -30.81 18.47 -4.11
N ARG A 98 -29.94 19.34 -4.66
CA ARG A 98 -30.13 20.81 -4.62
C ARG A 98 -29.73 21.41 -5.96
N TRP A 99 -30.41 22.50 -6.35
CA TRP A 99 -30.24 23.17 -7.65
C TRP A 99 -28.80 23.63 -7.92
N TYR A 100 -28.07 24.07 -6.89
CA TYR A 100 -26.72 24.61 -7.04
C TYR A 100 -25.65 23.52 -7.24
N PHE A 101 -25.94 22.23 -6.98
CA PHE A 101 -24.95 21.16 -7.23
C PHE A 101 -24.54 21.08 -8.69
N PHE A 102 -25.45 21.40 -9.62
CA PHE A 102 -25.19 21.30 -11.04
C PHE A 102 -24.01 22.20 -11.48
N PRO A 103 -23.99 23.52 -11.17
CA PRO A 103 -22.83 24.37 -11.43
C PRO A 103 -21.54 23.94 -10.75
N PHE A 104 -21.59 23.41 -9.52
CA PHE A 104 -20.39 22.95 -8.83
C PHE A 104 -19.78 21.70 -9.47
N LEU A 105 -20.62 20.76 -9.92
CA LEU A 105 -20.15 19.57 -10.64
C LEU A 105 -19.60 19.92 -12.02
N HIS A 106 -20.13 20.96 -12.66
CA HIS A 106 -19.73 21.45 -13.98
C HIS A 106 -18.88 22.73 -13.90
N TRP A 107 -18.12 22.90 -12.81
CA TRP A 107 -17.32 24.10 -12.58
C TRP A 107 -16.34 24.38 -13.73
N TYR A 108 -15.84 23.34 -14.41
CA TYR A 108 -14.98 23.43 -15.58
C TYR A 108 -15.63 24.18 -16.75
N ASP A 109 -16.94 24.07 -16.96
CA ASP A 109 -17.67 24.77 -18.01
C ASP A 109 -17.77 26.27 -17.67
N LEU A 110 -17.97 26.56 -16.38
CA LEU A 110 -18.06 27.92 -15.84
C LEU A 110 -16.72 28.66 -15.91
N VAL A 111 -15.63 28.01 -15.50
CA VAL A 111 -14.28 28.60 -15.59
C VAL A 111 -13.87 28.82 -17.04
N GLY A 112 -14.30 27.95 -17.95
CA GLY A 112 -14.08 28.13 -19.38
C GLY A 112 -14.79 29.35 -19.98
N LEU A 113 -15.82 29.91 -19.32
CA LEU A 113 -16.64 31.08 -19.75
C LEU A 113 -16.04 32.45 -19.43
N ILE A 114 -14.90 32.50 -18.76
CA ILE A 114 -14.32 33.77 -18.34
C ILE A 114 -13.65 34.49 -19.54
N PRO A 115 -14.10 35.71 -19.93
CA PRO A 115 -13.64 36.43 -21.13
C PRO A 115 -12.32 37.20 -20.92
N LEU A 116 -11.44 36.78 -20.00
CA LEU A 116 -10.20 37.51 -19.70
C LEU A 116 -9.04 37.06 -20.60
N GLY A 117 -8.13 37.98 -20.93
CA GLY A 117 -6.97 37.70 -21.78
C GLY A 117 -6.06 36.58 -21.21
N ALA A 118 -5.85 36.58 -19.89
CA ALA A 118 -5.06 35.54 -19.21
C ALA A 118 -5.80 34.19 -19.11
N THR A 119 -7.13 34.17 -19.20
CA THR A 119 -7.94 32.95 -19.09
C THR A 119 -8.23 32.31 -20.46
N ARG A 120 -7.60 32.78 -21.54
CA ARG A 120 -7.72 32.17 -22.88
C ARG A 120 -7.41 30.67 -22.86
N LEU A 121 -6.45 30.23 -22.04
CA LEU A 121 -6.10 28.82 -21.86
C LEU A 121 -7.22 27.99 -21.21
N PHE A 122 -8.09 28.60 -20.40
CA PHE A 122 -9.20 27.88 -19.77
C PHE A 122 -10.29 27.45 -20.76
N ARG A 123 -10.30 28.00 -21.97
CA ARG A 123 -11.20 27.54 -23.05
C ARG A 123 -10.93 26.10 -23.46
N PHE A 124 -9.67 25.66 -23.32
CA PHE A 124 -9.29 24.27 -23.54
C PHE A 124 -9.89 23.32 -22.48
N LEU A 125 -10.24 23.80 -21.28
CA LEU A 125 -10.95 22.98 -20.28
C LEU A 125 -12.34 22.53 -20.79
N ARG A 126 -12.98 23.32 -21.66
CA ARG A 126 -14.25 22.91 -22.28
C ARG A 126 -14.09 21.76 -23.27
N ILE A 127 -12.92 21.61 -23.90
CA ILE A 127 -12.62 20.44 -24.73
C ILE A 127 -12.65 19.20 -23.84
N PHE A 128 -11.99 19.28 -22.68
CA PHE A 128 -11.97 18.21 -21.69
C PHE A 128 -13.37 17.90 -21.14
N SER A 129 -14.17 18.94 -20.84
CA SER A 129 -15.57 18.82 -20.46
C SER A 129 -16.40 18.01 -21.45
N ILE A 130 -16.40 18.42 -22.72
CA ILE A 130 -17.21 17.77 -23.76
C ILE A 130 -16.69 16.35 -24.04
N LEU A 131 -15.37 16.16 -24.06
CA LEU A 131 -14.75 14.82 -24.19
C LEU A 131 -15.18 13.88 -23.05
N HIS A 132 -15.10 14.34 -21.80
CA HIS A 132 -15.52 13.59 -20.63
C HIS A 132 -17.01 13.24 -20.71
N ARG A 133 -17.85 14.17 -21.17
CA ARG A 133 -19.29 13.97 -21.36
C ARG A 133 -19.58 12.94 -22.44
N LEU A 134 -18.91 13.01 -23.59
CA LEU A 134 -19.02 12.04 -24.69
C LEU A 134 -18.56 10.63 -24.28
N HIS A 135 -17.56 10.54 -23.40
CA HIS A 135 -17.13 9.28 -22.80
C HIS A 135 -18.17 8.70 -21.84
N LYS A 136 -18.76 9.55 -20.97
CA LYS A 136 -19.84 9.16 -20.05
C LYS A 136 -21.05 8.58 -20.79
N PHE A 137 -21.40 9.14 -21.95
CA PHE A 137 -22.48 8.66 -22.80
C PHE A 137 -22.11 7.43 -23.68
N LYS A 138 -20.92 6.84 -23.48
CA LYS A 138 -20.40 5.65 -24.20
C LYS A 138 -20.37 5.78 -25.73
N ILE A 139 -20.28 7.00 -26.25
CA ILE A 139 -20.20 7.28 -27.70
C ILE A 139 -18.75 7.11 -28.19
N ILE A 140 -17.79 7.54 -27.37
CA ILE A 140 -16.36 7.41 -27.60
C ILE A 140 -15.75 6.68 -26.40
N ASP A 141 -15.16 5.52 -26.62
CA ASP A 141 -14.36 4.82 -25.61
C ASP A 141 -12.96 5.45 -25.52
N LEU A 142 -12.81 6.46 -24.64
CA LEU A 142 -11.54 7.12 -24.39
C LEU A 142 -10.54 6.20 -23.69
N ASN A 143 -10.99 5.15 -22.98
CA ASN A 143 -10.11 4.23 -22.26
C ASN A 143 -9.17 3.46 -23.21
N GLN A 144 -9.55 3.30 -24.49
CA GLN A 144 -8.73 2.61 -25.49
C GLN A 144 -7.73 3.52 -26.21
N THR A 145 -7.81 4.84 -26.01
CA THR A 145 -6.92 5.81 -26.67
C THR A 145 -5.52 5.78 -26.05
N ALA A 146 -4.48 5.94 -26.88
CA ALA A 146 -3.08 5.92 -26.41
C ALA A 146 -2.81 7.01 -25.35
N ILE A 147 -3.35 8.22 -25.55
CA ILE A 147 -3.23 9.34 -24.61
C ILE A 147 -3.82 9.00 -23.23
N PHE A 148 -5.03 8.43 -23.19
CA PHE A 148 -5.67 8.11 -21.91
C PHE A 148 -4.92 7.00 -21.18
N ARG A 149 -4.49 5.95 -21.88
CA ARG A 149 -3.67 4.87 -21.30
C ARG A 149 -2.33 5.38 -20.75
N PHE A 150 -1.73 6.36 -21.43
CA PHE A 150 -0.54 7.05 -20.94
C PHE A 150 -0.86 7.76 -19.61
N PHE A 151 -1.82 8.68 -19.57
CA PHE A 151 -2.15 9.40 -18.33
C PHE A 151 -2.60 8.50 -17.19
N ALA A 152 -3.41 7.48 -17.46
CA ALA A 152 -3.84 6.50 -16.47
C ALA A 152 -2.64 5.76 -15.85
N PHE A 153 -1.71 5.30 -16.68
CA PHE A 153 -0.49 4.65 -16.21
C PHE A 153 0.34 5.57 -15.29
N TYR A 154 0.60 6.81 -15.70
CA TYR A 154 1.38 7.75 -14.87
C TYR A 154 0.63 8.18 -13.60
N TYR A 155 -0.70 8.26 -13.65
CA TYR A 155 -1.53 8.50 -12.46
C TYR A 155 -1.42 7.35 -11.48
N ASP A 156 -1.58 6.11 -11.94
CA ASP A 156 -1.47 4.91 -11.10
C ASP A 156 -0.08 4.81 -10.46
N VAL A 157 0.99 5.05 -11.25
CA VAL A 157 2.37 5.13 -10.74
C VAL A 157 2.52 6.22 -9.69
N PHE A 158 1.98 7.41 -9.93
CA PHE A 158 2.07 8.52 -8.98
C PHE A 158 1.33 8.23 -7.66
N VAL A 159 0.12 7.67 -7.74
CA VAL A 159 -0.67 7.31 -6.56
C VAL A 159 0.01 6.18 -5.79
N GLU A 160 0.59 5.19 -6.47
CA GLU A 160 1.38 4.13 -5.86
C GLU A 160 2.59 4.72 -5.09
N GLU A 161 3.43 5.52 -5.75
CA GLU A 161 4.60 6.15 -5.11
C GLU A 161 4.21 7.04 -3.92
N LEU A 162 3.11 7.78 -4.04
CA LEU A 162 2.61 8.61 -2.95
C LEU A 162 2.10 7.74 -1.79
N SER A 163 1.34 6.68 -2.09
CA SER A 163 0.81 5.74 -1.12
C SER A 163 1.94 5.04 -0.36
N ASP A 164 2.91 4.48 -1.06
CA ASP A 164 4.05 3.78 -0.46
C ASP A 164 4.83 4.72 0.47
N ARG A 165 5.06 5.97 0.03
CA ARG A 165 5.75 6.96 0.85
C ARG A 165 4.96 7.38 2.08
N ILE A 166 3.63 7.51 1.98
CA ILE A 166 2.77 7.80 3.12
C ILE A 166 2.81 6.65 4.11
N VAL A 167 2.69 5.39 3.65
CA VAL A 167 2.74 4.22 4.53
C VAL A 167 4.09 4.13 5.24
N VAL A 168 5.20 4.27 4.51
CA VAL A 168 6.54 4.28 5.11
C VAL A 168 6.68 5.39 6.15
N LYS A 169 6.14 6.59 5.87
CA LYS A 169 6.16 7.71 6.82
C LYS A 169 5.34 7.41 8.07
N VAL A 170 4.10 6.92 7.92
CA VAL A 170 3.22 6.58 9.05
C VAL A 170 3.83 5.50 9.93
N LEU A 171 4.41 4.46 9.33
CA LEU A 171 5.11 3.40 10.07
C LEU A 171 6.36 3.94 10.78
N SER A 172 7.10 4.85 10.15
CA SER A 172 8.27 5.49 10.77
C SER A 172 7.90 6.42 11.92
N ASP A 173 6.78 7.13 11.80
CA ASP A 173 6.27 7.98 12.87
C ASP A 173 5.75 7.12 14.04
N ALA A 174 5.09 5.99 13.75
CA ALA A 174 4.72 5.00 14.78
C ALA A 174 5.95 4.43 15.52
N GLN A 175 7.04 4.10 14.82
CA GLN A 175 8.29 3.67 15.46
C GLN A 175 8.89 4.74 16.38
N LYS A 176 8.84 6.02 16.00
CA LYS A 176 9.33 7.12 16.85
C LYS A 176 8.48 7.25 18.10
N ASP A 177 7.16 7.16 17.98
CA ASP A 177 6.25 7.23 19.13
C ASP A 177 6.51 6.06 20.09
N ILE A 178 6.71 4.86 19.55
CA ILE A 178 7.07 3.66 20.30
C ILE A 178 8.41 3.86 21.05
N ALA A 179 9.45 4.33 20.36
CA ALA A 179 10.78 4.59 20.94
C ALA A 179 10.78 5.72 21.99
N ALA A 180 9.82 6.64 21.93
CA ALA A 180 9.67 7.74 22.89
C ALA A 180 9.01 7.32 24.22
N GLY A 181 8.74 6.02 24.42
CA GLY A 181 8.11 5.51 25.64
C GLY A 181 6.59 5.62 25.64
N SER A 182 5.97 5.46 24.46
CA SER A 182 4.51 5.50 24.30
C SER A 182 3.80 4.43 25.15
N PRO A 183 2.56 4.72 25.63
CA PRO A 183 1.68 3.74 26.30
C PRO A 183 1.40 2.48 25.47
N LEU A 184 1.85 2.41 24.21
CA LEU A 184 1.72 1.26 23.35
C LEU A 184 2.29 -0.04 23.95
N VAL A 185 3.40 0.00 24.68
CA VAL A 185 3.97 -1.20 25.33
C VAL A 185 3.03 -1.73 26.41
N ASP A 186 2.46 -0.81 27.19
CA ASP A 186 1.49 -1.14 28.23
C ASP A 186 0.18 -1.67 27.62
N ASP A 187 -0.28 -1.05 26.53
CA ASP A 187 -1.43 -1.49 25.75
C ASP A 187 -1.21 -2.85 25.10
N ILE A 188 -0.02 -3.16 24.59
CA ILE A 188 0.31 -4.49 24.04
C ILE A 188 0.28 -5.52 25.17
N THR A 189 0.86 -5.19 26.31
CA THR A 189 0.89 -6.09 27.47
C THR A 189 -0.52 -6.39 27.98
N HIS A 190 -1.36 -5.36 28.15
CA HIS A 190 -2.71 -5.49 28.70
C HIS A 190 -3.77 -5.94 27.68
N ASN A 191 -3.72 -5.45 26.44
CA ASN A 191 -4.76 -5.72 25.44
C ASN A 191 -4.41 -6.87 24.49
N VAL A 192 -3.12 -7.22 24.33
CA VAL A 192 -2.69 -8.28 23.39
C VAL A 192 -2.16 -9.51 24.13
N LEU A 193 -1.23 -9.33 25.07
CA LEU A 193 -0.59 -10.44 25.79
C LEU A 193 -1.46 -11.00 26.91
N ALA A 194 -2.07 -10.15 27.74
CA ALA A 194 -2.88 -10.59 28.89
C ALA A 194 -4.07 -11.49 28.48
N PRO A 195 -4.86 -11.19 27.43
CA PRO A 195 -5.95 -12.07 27.00
C PRO A 195 -5.47 -13.41 26.45
N ARG A 196 -4.23 -13.48 25.98
CA ARG A 196 -3.61 -14.69 25.41
C ARG A 196 -2.88 -15.53 26.46
N ARG A 197 -2.82 -15.10 27.73
CA ARG A 197 -2.20 -15.85 28.83
C ARG A 197 -2.58 -17.34 28.86
N PRO A 198 -3.86 -17.74 28.73
CA PRO A 198 -4.22 -19.16 28.78
C PRO A 198 -3.57 -20.00 27.68
N VAL A 199 -3.38 -19.42 26.49
CA VAL A 199 -2.72 -20.10 25.36
C VAL A 199 -1.22 -20.20 25.60
N ILE A 200 -0.61 -19.14 26.14
CA ILE A 200 0.83 -19.10 26.46
C ILE A 200 1.15 -20.10 27.57
N THR A 201 0.35 -20.14 28.64
CA THR A 201 0.55 -21.08 29.76
C THR A 201 0.34 -22.52 29.33
N GLN A 202 -0.63 -22.79 28.45
CA GLN A 202 -0.83 -24.12 27.88
C GLN A 202 0.35 -24.55 26.99
N TRP A 203 0.87 -23.64 26.16
CA TRP A 203 2.07 -23.91 25.36
C TRP A 203 3.29 -24.18 26.25
N LEU A 204 3.52 -23.35 27.27
CA LEU A 204 4.59 -23.55 28.26
C LEU A 204 4.46 -24.91 28.98
N ALA A 205 3.25 -25.28 29.40
CA ALA A 205 2.99 -26.60 29.99
C ALA A 205 3.39 -27.73 29.03
N GLY A 206 3.06 -27.59 27.74
CA GLY A 206 3.48 -28.53 26.71
C GLY A 206 5.01 -28.65 26.60
N VAL A 207 5.72 -27.53 26.58
CA VAL A 207 7.19 -27.50 26.53
C VAL A 207 7.80 -28.17 27.76
N VAL A 208 7.33 -27.83 28.96
CA VAL A 208 7.86 -28.37 30.22
C VAL A 208 7.60 -29.87 30.36
N ASN A 209 6.40 -30.33 30.01
CA ASN A 209 6.07 -31.76 29.99
C ASN A 209 6.96 -32.53 28.99
N HIS A 210 7.22 -31.95 27.82
CA HIS A 210 8.11 -32.56 26.83
C HIS A 210 9.55 -32.64 27.35
N LEU A 211 10.03 -31.63 28.09
CA LEU A 211 11.33 -31.66 28.76
C LEU A 211 11.39 -32.77 29.83
N GLY A 212 10.34 -32.94 30.64
CA GLY A 212 10.24 -34.02 31.63
C GLY A 212 10.37 -35.41 30.99
N GLN A 213 9.64 -35.65 29.89
CA GLN A 213 9.72 -36.89 29.13
C GLN A 213 11.10 -37.09 28.47
N SER A 214 11.71 -36.00 27.99
CA SER A 214 13.04 -36.04 27.38
C SER A 214 14.13 -36.42 28.38
N ILE A 215 13.99 -36.03 29.66
CA ILE A 215 14.91 -36.44 30.75
C ILE A 215 14.78 -37.93 31.07
N SER A 216 13.58 -38.51 30.91
CA SER A 216 13.37 -39.95 31.07
C SER A 216 13.95 -40.77 29.90
N SER A 217 14.11 -40.15 28.72
CA SER A 217 14.66 -40.83 27.54
C SER A 217 16.13 -41.23 27.71
N GLN A 218 16.49 -42.45 27.30
CA GLN A 218 17.85 -42.99 27.41
C GLN A 218 18.89 -42.23 26.56
N GLU A 219 18.45 -41.53 25.51
CA GLU A 219 19.30 -40.85 24.54
C GLU A 219 19.60 -39.40 24.97
N HIS A 220 18.62 -38.66 25.48
CA HIS A 220 18.76 -37.22 25.78
C HIS A 220 18.88 -36.91 27.29
N GLY A 221 18.44 -37.83 28.16
CA GLY A 221 18.43 -37.65 29.61
C GLY A 221 19.79 -37.85 30.32
N GLN A 222 20.79 -38.39 29.64
CA GLN A 222 22.08 -38.73 30.25
C GLN A 222 22.80 -37.53 30.86
N VAL A 223 22.72 -36.36 30.21
CA VAL A 223 23.36 -35.13 30.68
C VAL A 223 22.79 -34.69 32.03
N ILE A 224 21.45 -34.72 32.16
CA ILE A 224 20.77 -34.33 33.40
C ILE A 224 21.01 -35.37 34.49
N ARG A 225 20.87 -36.67 34.17
CA ARG A 225 21.09 -37.75 35.15
C ARG A 225 22.52 -37.75 35.69
N GLU A 226 23.53 -37.55 34.84
CA GLU A 226 24.92 -37.46 35.28
C GLU A 226 25.17 -36.19 36.11
N HIS A 227 24.52 -35.07 35.79
CA HIS A 227 24.60 -33.86 36.61
C HIS A 227 23.97 -34.07 37.99
N VAL A 228 22.79 -34.70 38.05
CA VAL A 228 22.13 -35.07 39.32
C VAL A 228 23.01 -36.03 40.11
N ARG A 229 23.57 -37.06 39.47
CA ARG A 229 24.48 -38.02 40.11
C ARG A 229 25.70 -37.34 40.74
N LYS A 230 26.36 -36.44 40.02
CA LYS A 230 27.50 -35.67 40.55
C LYS A 230 27.09 -34.78 41.72
N SER A 231 25.95 -34.09 41.64
CA SER A 231 25.45 -33.24 42.72
C SER A 231 25.04 -34.04 43.95
N VAL A 232 24.31 -35.14 43.77
CA VAL A 232 23.90 -36.05 44.85
C VAL A 232 25.12 -36.71 45.48
N GLY A 233 26.05 -37.26 44.70
CA GLY A 233 27.29 -37.85 45.23
C GLY A 233 28.12 -36.85 46.03
N LYS A 234 28.22 -35.60 45.58
CA LYS A 234 28.88 -34.53 46.35
C LYS A 234 28.15 -34.24 47.65
N ALA A 235 26.82 -34.14 47.62
CA ALA A 235 25.99 -33.88 48.81
C ALA A 235 26.08 -35.02 49.84
N VAL A 236 25.96 -36.27 49.38
CA VAL A 236 26.06 -37.49 50.20
C VAL A 236 27.44 -37.60 50.86
N ARG A 237 28.53 -37.35 50.12
CA ARG A 237 29.90 -37.36 50.66
C ARG A 237 30.18 -36.22 51.64
N SER A 238 29.56 -35.07 51.42
CA SER A 238 29.70 -33.89 52.29
C SER A 238 28.86 -33.97 53.57
N ASN A 239 27.97 -34.96 53.68
CA ASN A 239 27.10 -35.14 54.83
C ASN A 239 27.87 -35.80 55.99
N ALA A 240 27.84 -35.19 57.19
CA ALA A 240 28.60 -35.64 58.35
C ALA A 240 28.22 -37.05 58.82
N GLN A 241 26.93 -37.40 58.75
CA GLN A 241 26.41 -38.71 59.17
C GLN A 241 26.82 -39.80 58.18
N VAL A 242 26.80 -39.52 56.88
CA VAL A 242 27.22 -40.48 55.84
C VAL A 242 28.74 -40.65 55.81
N SER A 243 29.48 -39.56 55.96
CA SER A 243 30.95 -39.59 56.04
C SER A 243 31.45 -40.42 57.23
N THR A 244 30.67 -40.48 58.33
CA THR A 244 30.98 -41.33 59.50
C THR A 244 30.83 -42.82 59.21
N LEU A 245 29.99 -43.23 58.24
CA LEU A 245 29.83 -44.63 57.85
C LEU A 245 31.06 -45.18 57.11
N ASN A 246 31.91 -44.31 56.55
CA ASN A 246 33.16 -44.70 55.91
C ASN A 246 34.24 -45.21 56.87
N TYR A 247 34.07 -45.05 58.19
CA TYR A 247 34.97 -45.60 59.20
C TYR A 247 34.80 -47.12 59.40
N LEU A 248 33.73 -47.72 58.87
CA LEU A 248 33.54 -49.17 58.89
C LEU A 248 34.23 -49.81 57.68
N PRO A 249 35.32 -50.59 57.86
CA PRO A 249 36.02 -51.21 56.74
C PRO A 249 35.10 -52.17 55.98
N VAL A 250 35.23 -52.17 54.64
CA VAL A 250 34.45 -52.97 53.67
C VAL A 250 32.98 -52.56 53.49
N ILE A 251 32.27 -52.19 54.55
CA ILE A 251 30.81 -51.92 54.48
C ILE A 251 30.50 -50.46 54.15
N GLY A 252 31.31 -49.50 54.63
CA GLY A 252 31.05 -48.05 54.47
C GLY A 252 30.91 -47.58 53.03
N LYS A 253 31.86 -47.95 52.16
CA LYS A 253 31.84 -47.57 50.72
C LYS A 253 30.64 -48.16 49.97
N THR A 254 30.19 -49.36 50.34
CA THR A 254 29.04 -50.01 49.72
C THR A 254 27.75 -49.28 50.10
N ILE A 255 27.62 -48.86 51.37
CA ILE A 255 26.49 -48.03 51.82
C ILE A 255 26.52 -46.67 51.12
N GLU A 256 27.67 -46.00 51.06
CA GLU A 256 27.81 -44.71 50.37
C GLU A 256 27.37 -44.79 48.90
N ASN A 257 27.90 -45.76 48.14
CA ASN A 257 27.57 -45.93 46.72
C ASN A 257 26.09 -46.28 46.51
N THR A 258 25.54 -47.17 47.34
CA THR A 258 24.11 -47.56 47.25
C THR A 258 23.20 -46.37 47.55
N LEU A 259 23.59 -45.53 48.51
CA LEU A 259 22.83 -44.35 48.91
C LEU A 259 22.96 -43.23 47.86
N GLU A 260 24.14 -43.05 47.28
CA GLU A 260 24.37 -42.16 46.13
C GLU A 260 23.49 -42.55 44.93
N GLU A 261 23.49 -43.83 44.54
CA GLU A 261 22.72 -44.34 43.41
C GLU A 261 21.20 -44.27 43.67
N SER A 262 20.75 -44.71 44.85
CA SER A 262 19.33 -44.68 45.22
C SER A 262 18.79 -43.25 45.30
N VAL A 263 19.53 -42.32 45.90
CA VAL A 263 19.09 -40.92 46.00
C VAL A 263 19.15 -40.24 44.63
N THR A 264 20.14 -40.57 43.79
CA THR A 264 20.20 -40.07 42.41
C THR A 264 18.97 -40.47 41.62
N ASP A 265 18.56 -41.72 41.71
CA ASP A 265 17.37 -42.23 41.01
C ASP A 265 16.08 -41.63 41.57
N ILE A 266 15.97 -41.49 42.90
CA ILE A 266 14.81 -40.83 43.53
C ILE A 266 14.72 -39.37 43.09
N VAL A 267 15.82 -38.62 43.11
CA VAL A 267 15.82 -37.19 42.72
C VAL A 267 15.54 -37.05 41.23
N THR A 268 16.12 -37.90 40.39
CA THR A 268 15.89 -37.89 38.93
C THR A 268 14.42 -38.18 38.62
N MET A 269 13.85 -39.22 39.23
CA MET A 269 12.43 -39.56 39.05
C MET A 269 11.52 -38.47 39.61
N SER A 270 11.86 -37.89 40.76
CA SER A 270 11.12 -36.75 41.32
C SER A 270 11.15 -35.55 40.37
N LEU A 271 12.27 -35.27 39.71
CA LEU A 271 12.40 -34.18 38.75
C LEU A 271 11.54 -34.45 37.50
N VAL A 272 11.58 -35.68 36.99
CA VAL A 272 10.73 -36.12 35.85
C VAL A 272 9.26 -35.99 36.19
N ASN A 273 8.83 -36.47 37.36
CA ASN A 273 7.44 -36.38 37.79
C ASN A 273 7.00 -34.93 37.99
N LEU A 274 7.84 -34.10 38.61
CA LEU A 274 7.55 -32.66 38.75
C LEU A 274 7.38 -31.97 37.40
N LEU A 275 8.25 -32.27 36.42
CA LEU A 275 8.17 -31.66 35.10
C LEU A 275 7.04 -32.21 34.24
N SER A 276 6.64 -33.47 34.43
CA SER A 276 5.59 -34.15 33.66
C SER A 276 4.18 -33.98 34.21
N ASP A 277 4.06 -33.58 35.49
CA ASP A 277 2.78 -33.25 36.14
C ASP A 277 2.48 -31.74 36.14
N LEU A 278 3.33 -30.92 35.51
CA LEU A 278 3.09 -29.49 35.36
C LEU A 278 2.02 -29.25 34.28
N ASP A 279 0.80 -28.98 34.75
CA ASP A 279 -0.32 -28.57 33.92
C ASP A 279 -0.39 -27.03 33.76
N ALA A 280 -1.25 -26.59 32.84
CA ALA A 280 -1.45 -25.17 32.56
C ALA A 280 -1.97 -24.38 33.78
N GLN A 281 -2.74 -25.02 34.68
CA GLN A 281 -3.29 -24.36 35.87
C GLN A 281 -2.21 -24.10 36.92
N ARG A 282 -1.30 -25.05 37.15
CA ARG A 282 -0.17 -24.90 38.07
C ARG A 282 0.82 -23.86 37.59
N ILE A 283 1.09 -23.82 36.28
CA ILE A 283 1.95 -22.78 35.68
C ILE A 283 1.29 -21.40 35.80
N ASP A 284 -0.01 -21.28 35.49
CA ASP A 284 -0.75 -20.03 35.64
C ASP A 284 -0.76 -19.55 37.10
N HIS A 285 -1.00 -20.46 38.05
CA HIS A 285 -0.94 -20.15 39.47
C HIS A 285 0.46 -19.69 39.90
N PHE A 286 1.51 -20.41 39.50
CA PHE A 286 2.90 -20.05 39.81
C PHE A 286 3.30 -18.71 39.20
N MET A 287 2.87 -18.42 37.97
CA MET A 287 3.06 -17.12 37.34
C MET A 287 2.29 -16.02 38.06
N SER A 288 1.04 -16.25 38.46
CA SER A 288 0.24 -15.24 39.15
C SER A 288 0.81 -14.84 40.52
N VAL A 289 1.41 -15.81 41.23
CA VAL A 289 2.07 -15.60 42.52
C VAL A 289 3.47 -15.01 42.34
N GLY A 290 4.27 -15.55 41.41
CA GLY A 290 5.62 -15.08 41.12
C GLY A 290 5.67 -13.67 40.53
N MET A 291 4.69 -13.30 39.70
CA MET A 291 4.61 -11.96 39.10
C MET A 291 4.10 -10.87 40.06
N HIS A 292 3.55 -11.25 41.23
CA HIS A 292 3.12 -10.27 42.23
C HIS A 292 4.31 -9.64 42.98
N ASP A 293 5.39 -10.41 43.16
CA ASP A 293 6.60 -9.97 43.88
C ASP A 293 7.78 -9.64 42.94
N TYR A 294 7.67 -9.98 41.65
CA TYR A 294 8.69 -9.68 40.65
C TYR A 294 8.41 -8.31 40.02
N THR A 295 8.90 -7.23 40.66
CA THR A 295 9.12 -5.96 39.96
C THR A 295 10.28 -6.17 39.01
N PRO A 296 10.07 -6.31 37.69
CA PRO A 296 11.16 -6.62 36.79
C PRO A 296 12.08 -5.39 36.74
N THR A 297 13.33 -5.62 36.40
CA THR A 297 14.07 -4.70 35.54
C THR A 297 13.29 -4.56 34.21
N ALA A 298 12.15 -3.87 34.26
CA ALA A 298 11.17 -3.76 33.17
C ALA A 298 11.86 -3.20 31.92
N ASP A 299 12.82 -2.30 32.12
CA ASP A 299 13.62 -1.67 31.08
C ASP A 299 14.30 -2.64 30.10
N ALA A 300 14.73 -3.84 30.53
CA ALA A 300 15.45 -4.76 29.64
C ALA A 300 14.50 -5.59 28.75
N LEU A 301 13.39 -6.08 29.33
CA LEU A 301 12.40 -6.86 28.57
C LEU A 301 11.55 -5.96 27.69
N ASP A 302 11.16 -4.78 28.19
CA ASP A 302 10.42 -3.79 27.42
C ASP A 302 11.25 -3.34 26.23
N LYS A 303 12.56 -3.16 26.41
CA LYS A 303 13.48 -2.84 25.31
C LYS A 303 13.55 -3.93 24.25
N GLU A 304 13.64 -5.21 24.63
CA GLU A 304 13.63 -6.31 23.65
C GLU A 304 12.30 -6.40 22.90
N VAL A 305 11.16 -6.21 23.59
CA VAL A 305 9.85 -6.18 22.93
C VAL A 305 9.76 -5.00 21.97
N LEU A 306 10.26 -3.82 22.36
CA LEU A 306 10.34 -2.64 21.51
C LEU A 306 11.21 -2.89 20.28
N ASP A 307 12.37 -3.54 20.44
CA ASP A 307 13.29 -3.86 19.35
C ASP A 307 12.66 -4.85 18.36
N VAL A 308 11.97 -5.89 18.84
CA VAL A 308 11.22 -6.83 17.98
C VAL A 308 10.11 -6.13 17.19
N ILE A 309 9.33 -5.25 17.84
CA ILE A 309 8.29 -4.47 17.15
C ILE A 309 8.91 -3.57 16.09
N ASN A 310 10.04 -2.93 16.42
CA ASN A 310 10.76 -2.06 15.51
C ASN A 310 11.27 -2.83 14.28
N GLU A 311 11.84 -4.02 14.48
CA GLU A 311 12.26 -4.92 13.39
C GLU A 311 11.09 -5.37 12.51
N CYS A 312 9.94 -5.74 13.11
CA CYS A 312 8.75 -6.07 12.36
C CYS A 312 8.26 -4.89 11.50
N LEU A 313 8.27 -3.67 12.04
CA LEU A 313 7.89 -2.45 11.30
C LEU A 313 8.88 -2.15 10.17
N GLU A 314 10.18 -2.37 10.36
CA GLU A 314 11.19 -2.27 9.29
C GLU A 314 10.93 -3.27 8.17
N LEU A 315 10.63 -4.53 8.51
CA LEU A 315 10.30 -5.55 7.52
C LEU A 315 9.07 -5.16 6.69
N VAL A 316 8.02 -4.64 7.33
CA VAL A 316 6.81 -4.15 6.61
C VAL A 316 7.14 -2.97 5.71
N LYS A 317 7.91 -1.98 6.19
CA LYS A 317 8.35 -0.84 5.37
C LYS A 317 9.15 -1.30 4.15
N SER A 318 10.05 -2.28 4.33
CA SER A 318 10.86 -2.83 3.25
C SER A 318 10.02 -3.51 2.17
N HIS A 319 8.93 -4.20 2.55
CA HIS A 319 8.00 -4.84 1.63
C HIS A 319 7.14 -3.82 0.88
N VAL A 320 6.66 -2.78 1.58
CA VAL A 320 5.86 -1.71 0.96
C VAL A 320 6.69 -0.85 0.00
N ALA A 321 7.97 -0.63 0.29
CA ALA A 321 8.87 0.13 -0.58
C ALA A 321 9.20 -0.59 -1.92
N GLN A 322 8.76 -1.85 -2.12
CA GLN A 322 8.92 -2.54 -3.38
C GLN A 322 7.89 -2.05 -4.42
N GLN A 323 8.37 -1.20 -5.33
CA GLN A 323 7.59 -0.60 -6.43
C GLN A 323 7.00 -1.66 -7.36
N ARG A 324 5.70 -1.92 -7.24
CA ARG A 324 4.96 -2.95 -8.00
C ARG A 324 4.80 -2.55 -9.47
N TRP A 325 4.71 -1.26 -9.76
CA TRP A 325 4.62 -0.76 -11.13
C TRP A 325 5.84 -1.12 -12.00
N LYS A 326 7.05 -1.20 -11.41
CA LYS A 326 8.25 -1.64 -12.13
C LYS A 326 8.14 -3.08 -12.58
N SER A 327 7.62 -3.95 -11.73
CA SER A 327 7.38 -5.36 -12.06
C SER A 327 6.35 -5.50 -13.19
N GLN A 328 5.27 -4.72 -13.16
CA GLN A 328 4.25 -4.72 -14.22
C GLN A 328 4.78 -4.22 -15.57
N LEU A 329 5.70 -3.25 -15.57
CA LEU A 329 6.38 -2.80 -16.79
C LEU A 329 7.28 -3.89 -17.36
N MET A 330 8.10 -4.53 -16.53
CA MET A 330 8.97 -5.63 -16.95
C MET A 330 8.16 -6.80 -17.52
N GLU A 331 7.03 -7.13 -16.91
CA GLU A 331 6.12 -8.17 -17.40
C GLU A 331 5.50 -7.79 -18.76
N LYS A 332 5.05 -6.55 -18.95
CA LYS A 332 4.54 -6.05 -20.23
C LYS A 332 5.61 -6.03 -21.32
N GLU A 333 6.84 -5.64 -20.98
CA GLU A 333 7.96 -5.60 -21.93
C GLU A 333 8.40 -7.01 -22.34
N SER A 334 8.37 -7.96 -21.41
CA SER A 334 8.64 -9.39 -21.66
C SER A 334 7.56 -10.07 -22.52
N ALA A 335 6.31 -9.57 -22.47
CA ALA A 335 5.19 -10.11 -23.23
C ALA A 335 5.13 -9.60 -24.69
N VAL A 336 5.94 -8.60 -25.08
CA VAL A 336 6.06 -8.17 -26.47
C VAL A 336 7.06 -9.09 -27.19
N PRO A 337 6.65 -9.88 -28.20
CA PRO A 337 7.59 -10.72 -28.92
C PRO A 337 8.65 -9.85 -29.59
N SER A 338 9.92 -10.14 -29.35
CA SER A 338 11.04 -9.50 -30.03
C SER A 338 10.90 -9.73 -31.54
N SER A 339 10.54 -8.68 -32.29
CA SER A 339 10.54 -8.69 -33.75
C SER A 339 11.96 -8.57 -34.30
N THR A 340 12.88 -9.43 -33.84
CA THR A 340 14.21 -9.56 -34.42
C THR A 340 14.15 -10.70 -35.43
N PRO A 341 14.28 -10.45 -36.74
CA PRO A 341 14.36 -11.52 -37.72
C PRO A 341 15.59 -12.39 -37.42
N PRO A 342 15.51 -13.73 -37.59
CA PRO A 342 16.67 -14.59 -37.39
C PRO A 342 17.77 -14.18 -38.37
N ARG A 343 18.94 -13.85 -37.82
CA ARG A 343 20.14 -13.51 -38.57
C ARG A 343 20.48 -14.67 -39.52
N ALA A 344 20.42 -14.43 -40.82
CA ALA A 344 20.75 -15.43 -41.84
C ALA A 344 22.16 -16.01 -41.61
N PRO A 345 22.36 -17.32 -41.78
CA PRO A 345 23.67 -17.95 -41.58
C PRO A 345 24.68 -17.38 -42.58
N LYS A 346 25.87 -17.00 -42.08
CA LYS A 346 26.99 -16.54 -42.91
C LYS A 346 27.39 -17.66 -43.89
N PRO A 347 27.66 -17.34 -45.18
CA PRO A 347 28.18 -18.32 -46.11
C PRO A 347 29.60 -18.76 -45.69
N THR A 348 29.80 -20.07 -45.66
CA THR A 348 31.10 -20.74 -45.47
C THR A 348 32.09 -20.30 -46.56
N PRO A 349 33.36 -20.02 -46.22
CA PRO A 349 34.37 -19.67 -47.20
C PRO A 349 34.73 -20.90 -48.06
N PRO A 350 35.10 -20.72 -49.33
CA PRO A 350 35.49 -21.82 -50.20
C PRO A 350 36.78 -22.46 -49.70
N ALA A 351 36.76 -23.79 -49.58
CA ALA A 351 37.94 -24.59 -49.31
C ALA A 351 38.99 -24.35 -50.41
N LYS A 352 40.21 -24.01 -49.99
CA LYS A 352 41.40 -24.05 -50.82
C LYS A 352 42.21 -25.29 -50.48
#